data_AF-A0A961DIG3-F1
#
_entry.id   AF-A0A961DIG3-F1
#
_cell.length_a   1.000
_cell.length_b   1.000
_cell.length_c   1.000
_cell.angle_alpha   90.00
_cell.angle_beta   90.00
_cell.angle_gamma   90.00
#
_symmetry.space_group_name_H-M   'P 1'
#
loop_
_entity.id
_entity.type
_entity.pdbx_description
1 polymer ?
#
loop_
_entity_poly.entity_id
_entity_poly.type
_entity_poly.pdbx_seq_one_letter_code
_entity_poly.pdbx_strand_id
1 'polypeptide(L)'
;MIAVAAGALTGLIVDVPVDPDGDQARQWLIDELSKPEYLAARPTLWDQLSKAFWDWLNSLQAPGGVLQGPLLVLVVLLVAAAIVAAFFIFGRPRRNRRGAGIGALFGEGEERTAEELRRSARAAAANADWALAIEELFRSIARRMAERVIVTTSPGTTARGFALRAAEAFPT
;
A
#
# COMPACT_ATOMS: atom_id res chain seq x y z
N MET A 1 -44.12 47.96 58.63
CA MET A 1 -43.01 48.67 59.30
C MET A 1 -41.75 47.88 59.01
N ILE A 2 -40.82 48.52 58.30
CA ILE A 2 -39.65 47.93 57.62
C ILE A 2 -38.56 47.56 58.64
N ALA A 3 -37.93 46.40 58.46
CA ALA A 3 -36.51 46.23 58.77
C ALA A 3 -35.96 45.05 57.96
N VAL A 4 -35.34 45.39 56.82
CA VAL A 4 -34.39 44.55 56.11
C VAL A 4 -33.11 44.50 56.96
N ALA A 5 -32.64 43.31 57.29
CA ALA A 5 -31.26 43.09 57.70
C ALA A 5 -30.60 42.18 56.67
N ALA A 6 -29.96 42.82 55.70
CA ALA A 6 -28.98 42.21 54.84
C ALA A 6 -27.72 41.91 55.67
N GLY A 7 -27.18 40.70 55.59
CA GLY A 7 -25.96 40.37 56.31
C GLY A 7 -25.47 38.95 56.11
N ALA A 8 -24.60 38.82 55.10
CA ALA A 8 -23.53 37.82 54.99
C ALA A 8 -23.91 36.39 54.54
N LEU A 9 -23.76 36.21 53.23
CA LEU A 9 -23.32 34.99 52.57
C LEU A 9 -22.04 34.47 53.24
N THR A 10 -22.12 33.37 53.98
CA THR A 10 -20.91 32.69 54.46
C THR A 10 -21.07 31.17 54.35
N GLY A 11 -20.48 30.64 53.28
CA GLY A 11 -19.89 29.30 53.28
C GLY A 11 -20.86 28.12 53.33
N LEU A 12 -21.67 27.96 52.28
CA LEU A 12 -22.06 26.61 51.89
C LEU A 12 -20.78 25.98 51.33
N ILE A 13 -20.06 25.27 52.19
CA ILE A 13 -19.05 24.29 51.79
C ILE A 13 -19.82 23.26 50.95
N VAL A 14 -19.89 23.52 49.65
CA VAL A 14 -20.21 22.50 48.64
C VAL A 14 -18.86 21.96 48.21
N ASP A 15 -18.19 21.29 49.14
CA ASP A 15 -17.14 20.37 48.76
C ASP A 15 -17.88 19.16 48.18
N VAL A 16 -17.65 18.86 46.90
CA VAL A 16 -18.21 17.63 46.31
C VAL A 16 -17.50 16.49 47.03
N PRO A 17 -18.18 15.64 47.83
CA PRO A 17 -17.51 14.71 48.72
C PRO A 17 -17.14 13.45 47.93
N VAL A 18 -16.28 13.61 46.93
CA VAL A 18 -15.70 12.52 46.15
C VAL A 18 -14.19 12.72 46.15
N ASP A 19 -13.51 11.99 47.03
CA ASP A 19 -12.07 11.78 46.98
C ASP A 19 -11.84 10.34 46.48
N PRO A 20 -12.03 10.08 45.17
CA PRO A 20 -11.88 8.74 44.63
C PRO A 20 -10.41 8.34 44.65
N ASP A 21 -10.13 7.13 45.13
CA ASP A 21 -8.81 6.51 44.95
C ASP A 21 -8.47 6.41 43.44
N GLY A 22 -7.18 6.36 43.10
CA GLY A 22 -6.70 6.50 41.72
C GLY A 22 -7.31 5.48 40.74
N ASP A 23 -7.59 4.27 41.20
CA ASP A 23 -8.26 3.24 40.40
C ASP A 23 -9.76 3.52 40.23
N GLN A 24 -10.41 4.11 41.24
CA GLN A 24 -11.82 4.51 41.19
C GLN A 24 -12.02 5.70 40.24
N ALA A 25 -11.11 6.68 40.25
CA ALA A 25 -11.10 7.78 39.31
C ALA A 25 -10.89 7.30 37.85
N ARG A 26 -10.01 6.31 37.64
CA ARG A 26 -9.81 5.70 36.32
C ARG A 26 -11.08 5.02 35.81
N GLN A 27 -11.76 4.26 36.67
CA GLN A 27 -12.99 3.57 36.29
C GLN A 27 -14.09 4.56 35.90
N TRP A 28 -14.27 5.62 36.70
CA TRP A 28 -15.24 6.67 36.39
C TRP A 28 -14.93 7.39 35.07
N LEU A 29 -13.66 7.64 34.79
CA LEU A 29 -13.24 8.24 33.53
C LEU A 29 -13.53 7.32 32.33
N ILE A 30 -13.29 6.01 32.48
CA ILE A 30 -13.61 5.02 31.44
C ILE A 30 -15.13 4.97 31.21
N ASP A 31 -15.92 4.91 32.28
CA ASP A 31 -17.38 4.87 32.21
C ASP A 31 -17.94 6.13 31.55
N GLU A 32 -17.40 7.30 31.90
CA GLU A 32 -17.76 8.59 31.29
C GLU A 32 -17.42 8.66 29.80
N LEU A 33 -16.20 8.25 29.42
CA LEU A 33 -15.73 8.25 28.02
C LEU A 33 -16.39 7.15 27.16
N SER A 34 -17.01 6.16 27.78
CA SER A 34 -17.75 5.11 27.09
C SER A 34 -19.16 5.54 26.68
N LYS A 35 -19.63 6.71 27.17
CA LYS A 35 -20.96 7.22 26.81
C LYS A 35 -21.07 7.45 25.30
N PRO A 36 -22.20 7.04 24.69
CA PRO A 36 -22.40 7.08 23.23
C PRO A 36 -22.36 8.50 22.64
N GLU A 37 -22.62 9.52 23.46
CA GLU A 37 -22.49 10.93 23.10
C GLU A 37 -21.06 11.30 22.67
N TYR A 38 -20.04 10.72 23.31
CA TYR A 38 -18.63 10.93 22.95
C TYR A 38 -18.17 10.06 21.77
N LEU A 39 -18.87 8.95 21.49
CA LEU A 39 -18.58 8.09 20.35
C LEU A 39 -19.09 8.69 19.03
N ALA A 40 -20.22 9.40 19.06
CA ALA A 40 -20.76 10.11 17.91
C ALA A 40 -19.89 11.30 17.45
N ALA A 41 -19.08 11.85 18.36
CA ALA A 41 -18.13 12.93 18.07
C ALA A 41 -16.76 12.43 17.57
N ARG A 42 -16.52 11.12 17.51
CA ARG A 42 -15.26 10.60 16.96
C ARG A 42 -15.30 10.65 15.43
N PRO A 43 -14.37 11.38 14.78
CA PRO A 43 -14.31 11.41 13.33
C PRO A 43 -14.05 9.99 12.82
N THR A 44 -14.89 9.54 11.90
CA THR A 44 -14.72 8.22 11.29
C THR A 44 -13.39 8.17 10.54
N LEU A 45 -12.89 6.95 10.27
CA LEU A 45 -11.69 6.79 9.43
C LEU A 45 -11.89 7.47 8.06
N TRP A 46 -13.12 7.50 7.57
CA TRP A 46 -13.49 8.18 6.33
C TRP A 46 -13.44 9.71 6.45
N ASP A 47 -13.92 10.27 7.56
CA ASP A 47 -13.84 11.71 7.82
C ASP A 47 -12.40 12.19 7.94
N GLN A 48 -11.54 11.39 8.58
CA GLN A 48 -10.12 11.70 8.71
C GLN A 48 -9.41 11.64 7.35
N LEU A 49 -9.70 10.61 6.54
CA LEU A 49 -9.11 10.44 5.22
C LEU A 49 -9.55 11.54 4.24
N SER A 50 -10.85 11.87 4.24
CA SER A 50 -11.39 12.93 3.38
C SER A 50 -10.85 14.30 3.77
N LYS A 51 -10.76 14.60 5.08
CA LYS A 51 -10.13 15.83 5.56
C LYS A 51 -8.67 15.94 5.13
N ALA A 52 -7.88 14.88 5.31
CA ALA A 52 -6.48 14.86 4.89
C ALA A 52 -6.31 15.05 3.37
N PHE A 53 -7.22 14.49 2.57
CA PHE A 53 -7.24 14.68 1.12
C PHE A 53 -7.52 16.13 0.71
N TRP A 54 -8.53 16.76 1.33
CA TRP A 54 -8.89 18.16 1.04
C TRP A 54 -7.81 19.13 1.54
N ASP A 55 -7.22 18.88 2.70
CA ASP A 55 -6.11 19.68 3.22
C ASP A 55 -4.90 19.60 2.28
N TRP A 56 -4.56 18.40 1.79
CA TRP A 56 -3.53 18.24 0.76
C TRP A 56 -3.88 19.00 -0.53
N LEU A 57 -5.10 18.88 -1.03
CA LEU A 57 -5.52 19.54 -2.26
C LEU A 57 -5.49 21.07 -2.13
N ASN A 58 -5.89 21.59 -0.97
CA ASN A 58 -5.86 23.02 -0.67
C ASN A 58 -4.43 23.52 -0.43
N SER A 59 -3.52 22.69 0.07
CA SER A 59 -2.10 23.03 0.21
C SER A 59 -1.42 23.32 -1.14
N LEU A 60 -1.95 22.74 -2.22
CA LEU A 60 -1.48 23.00 -3.59
C LEU A 60 -2.01 24.32 -4.15
N GLN A 61 -3.04 24.89 -3.53
CA GLN A 61 -3.65 26.17 -3.91
C GLN A 61 -3.02 27.28 -3.05
N ALA A 62 -1.81 27.69 -3.38
CA ALA A 62 -1.12 28.76 -2.64
C ALA A 62 -1.91 30.10 -2.68
N PRO A 63 -2.07 30.82 -1.55
CA PRO A 63 -2.64 32.17 -1.55
C PRO A 63 -1.69 33.12 -2.28
N GLY A 64 -2.05 33.53 -3.50
CA GLY A 64 -1.29 34.52 -4.29
C GLY A 64 -0.27 33.96 -5.28
N GLY A 65 -0.28 32.66 -5.59
CA GLY A 65 0.60 32.05 -6.59
C GLY A 65 0.01 32.08 -8.00
N VAL A 66 0.81 32.49 -8.99
CA VAL A 66 0.59 32.64 -10.44
C VAL A 66 -0.09 31.48 -11.21
N LEU A 67 -0.50 30.40 -10.55
CA LEU A 67 -1.24 29.30 -11.14
C LEU A 67 -2.75 29.53 -10.90
N GLN A 68 -3.34 30.36 -11.76
CA GLN A 68 -4.79 30.56 -11.81
C GLN A 68 -5.48 29.19 -11.87
N GLY A 69 -6.61 29.01 -11.18
CA GLY A 69 -7.34 27.73 -11.10
C GLY A 69 -7.40 26.90 -12.40
N PRO A 70 -7.59 27.51 -13.59
CA PRO A 70 -7.56 26.78 -14.87
C PRO A 70 -6.24 26.04 -15.17
N LEU A 71 -5.10 26.60 -14.75
CA LEU A 71 -3.76 26.05 -14.99
C LEU A 71 -3.49 24.83 -14.09
N LEU A 72 -3.91 24.86 -12.83
CA LEU A 72 -3.85 23.68 -11.95
C LEU A 72 -4.75 22.55 -12.47
N VAL A 73 -5.97 22.87 -12.88
CA VAL A 73 -6.90 21.91 -13.50
C VAL A 73 -6.28 21.29 -14.75
N LEU A 74 -5.65 22.11 -15.60
CA LEU A 74 -4.96 21.63 -16.80
C LEU A 74 -3.80 20.68 -16.47
N VAL A 75 -2.97 21.01 -15.49
CA VAL A 75 -1.85 20.15 -15.05
C VAL A 75 -2.35 18.83 -14.50
N VAL A 76 -3.39 18.84 -13.65
CA VAL A 76 -4.00 17.62 -13.10
C VAL A 76 -4.57 16.76 -14.22
N LEU A 77 -5.28 17.35 -15.18
CA LEU A 77 -5.80 16.63 -16.34
C LEU A 77 -4.68 16.04 -17.20
N LEU A 78 -3.58 16.76 -17.41
CA LEU A 78 -2.41 16.27 -18.14
C LEU A 78 -1.76 15.08 -17.43
N VAL A 79 -1.57 15.17 -16.11
CA VAL A 79 -1.00 14.06 -15.31
C VAL A 79 -1.94 12.86 -15.33
N ALA A 80 -3.24 13.06 -15.16
CA ALA A 80 -4.24 11.99 -15.24
C ALA A 80 -4.23 11.33 -16.63
N ALA A 81 -4.23 12.12 -17.71
CA ALA A 81 -4.14 11.62 -19.08
C ALA A 81 -2.83 10.86 -19.31
N ALA A 82 -1.70 11.35 -18.80
CA ALA A 82 -0.41 10.66 -18.88
C ALA A 82 -0.42 9.32 -18.14
N ILE A 83 -1.04 9.25 -16.95
CA ILE A 83 -1.20 8.01 -16.19
C ILE A 83 -2.08 7.02 -16.95
N VAL A 84 -3.20 7.48 -17.52
CA VAL A 84 -4.10 6.65 -18.33
C VAL A 84 -3.37 6.14 -19.58
N ALA A 85 -2.68 7.02 -20.30
CA ALA A 85 -1.88 6.64 -21.46
C ALA A 85 -0.78 5.64 -21.08
N ALA A 86 -0.05 5.89 -20.00
CA ALA A 86 0.95 4.96 -19.48
C ALA A 86 0.32 3.62 -19.09
N PHE A 87 -0.88 3.61 -18.50
CA PHE A 87 -1.59 2.38 -18.18
C PHE A 87 -1.99 1.59 -19.44
N PHE A 88 -2.39 2.25 -20.52
CA PHE A 88 -2.71 1.57 -21.78
C PHE A 88 -1.46 1.12 -22.54
N ILE A 89 -0.37 1.89 -22.49
CA ILE A 89 0.90 1.58 -23.16
C ILE A 89 1.66 0.47 -22.41
N PHE A 90 1.78 0.58 -21.09
CA PHE A 90 2.58 -0.33 -20.25
C PHE A 90 1.73 -1.40 -19.53
N GLY A 91 0.41 -1.34 -19.62
CA GLY A 91 -0.51 -2.25 -18.93
C GLY A 91 -0.70 -1.92 -17.44
N ARG A 92 -1.48 -2.77 -16.76
CA ARG A 92 -1.78 -2.66 -15.32
C ARG A 92 -0.45 -2.66 -14.53
N PRO A 93 -0.13 -1.62 -13.73
CA PRO A 93 1.10 -1.58 -12.94
C PRO A 93 1.02 -2.64 -11.83
N ARG A 94 1.39 -3.87 -12.17
CA ARG A 94 1.52 -4.95 -11.21
C ARG A 94 2.82 -4.72 -10.47
N ARG A 95 2.66 -4.24 -9.23
CA ARG A 95 3.71 -4.00 -8.24
C ARG A 95 4.81 -5.06 -8.36
N ASN A 96 5.93 -4.62 -8.92
CA ASN A 96 7.11 -5.43 -9.17
C ASN A 96 7.71 -5.87 -7.82
N ARG A 97 7.25 -6.99 -7.27
CA ARG A 97 7.96 -7.69 -6.18
C ARG A 97 9.18 -8.39 -6.79
N ARG A 98 10.12 -7.59 -7.31
CA ARG A 98 11.50 -8.03 -7.55
C ARG A 98 12.02 -8.60 -6.22
N GLY A 99 12.44 -9.86 -6.21
CA GLY A 99 13.34 -10.37 -5.17
C GLY A 99 13.03 -11.78 -4.65
N ALA A 100 11.83 -12.07 -4.17
CA ALA A 100 11.71 -13.18 -3.20
C ALA A 100 11.32 -14.56 -3.77
N GLY A 101 10.85 -14.68 -5.02
CA GLY A 101 10.25 -15.93 -5.53
C GLY A 101 10.91 -16.57 -6.75
N ILE A 102 11.88 -15.90 -7.38
CA ILE A 102 12.42 -16.32 -8.68
C ILE A 102 13.55 -17.34 -8.51
N GLY A 103 14.43 -17.18 -7.51
CA GLY A 103 15.64 -18.01 -7.38
C GLY A 103 15.39 -19.52 -7.24
N ALA A 104 14.30 -19.94 -6.60
CA ALA A 104 14.08 -21.36 -6.29
C ALA A 104 13.88 -22.26 -7.53
N LEU A 105 13.37 -21.73 -8.66
CA LEU A 105 13.24 -22.51 -9.90
C LEU A 105 14.57 -22.64 -10.65
N PHE A 106 15.47 -21.67 -10.43
CA PHE A 106 16.68 -21.49 -11.22
C PHE A 106 17.97 -21.92 -10.51
N GLY A 107 17.87 -22.33 -9.26
CA GLY A 107 19.01 -22.59 -8.38
C GLY A 107 19.33 -21.37 -7.52
N GLU A 108 19.88 -21.61 -6.32
CA GLU A 108 20.33 -20.52 -5.47
C GLU A 108 21.40 -19.69 -6.21
N GLY A 109 21.15 -18.39 -6.36
CA GLY A 109 22.10 -17.46 -6.99
C GLY A 109 22.05 -17.35 -8.51
N GLU A 110 21.03 -17.87 -9.21
CA GLU A 110 20.91 -17.67 -10.67
C GLU A 110 20.46 -16.24 -11.02
N GLU A 111 21.44 -15.36 -11.22
CA GLU A 111 21.24 -13.95 -11.57
C GLU A 111 21.15 -13.69 -13.09
N ARG A 112 21.56 -14.66 -13.92
CA ARG A 112 21.57 -14.54 -15.39
C ARG A 112 20.17 -14.23 -15.94
N THR A 113 20.13 -13.31 -16.90
CA THR A 113 18.94 -12.93 -17.67
C THR A 113 18.57 -14.01 -18.68
N ALA A 114 17.32 -13.96 -19.19
CA ALA A 114 16.88 -14.89 -20.23
C ALA A 114 17.78 -14.88 -21.49
N GLU A 115 18.37 -13.73 -21.83
CA GLU A 115 19.22 -13.62 -23.02
C GLU A 115 20.62 -14.20 -22.80
N GLU A 116 21.16 -14.07 -21.59
CA GLU A 116 22.43 -14.70 -21.20
C GLU A 116 22.31 -16.22 -21.20
N LEU A 117 21.20 -16.76 -20.68
CA LEU A 117 20.90 -18.20 -20.73
C LEU A 117 20.77 -18.70 -22.18
N ARG A 118 20.11 -17.94 -23.08
CA ARG A 118 20.07 -18.28 -24.52
C ARG A 118 21.45 -18.28 -25.18
N ARG A 119 22.33 -17.36 -24.77
CA ARG A 119 23.70 -17.32 -25.29
C ARG A 119 24.50 -18.53 -24.81
N SER A 120 24.35 -18.89 -23.53
CA SER A 120 24.95 -20.09 -22.94
C SER A 120 24.46 -21.37 -23.62
N ALA A 121 23.15 -21.51 -23.85
CA ALA A 121 22.58 -22.64 -24.58
C ALA A 121 23.16 -22.79 -26.00
N ARG A 122 23.32 -21.67 -26.72
CA ARG A 122 23.95 -21.66 -28.06
C ARG A 122 25.43 -22.09 -28.02
N ALA A 123 26.17 -21.65 -26.99
CA ALA A 123 27.56 -22.06 -26.81
C ALA A 123 27.69 -23.55 -26.48
N ALA A 124 26.81 -24.08 -25.62
CA ALA A 124 26.76 -25.52 -25.31
C ALA A 124 26.43 -26.35 -26.56
N ALA A 125 25.44 -25.93 -27.35
CA ALA A 125 25.11 -26.58 -28.61
C ALA A 125 26.27 -26.56 -29.62
N ALA A 126 27.03 -25.46 -29.70
CA ALA A 126 28.21 -25.37 -30.56
C ALA A 126 29.33 -26.34 -30.13
N ASN A 127 29.40 -26.70 -28.86
CA ASN A 127 30.31 -27.70 -28.30
C ASN A 127 29.75 -29.13 -28.33
N ALA A 128 28.60 -29.35 -29.00
CA ALA A 128 27.85 -30.61 -29.01
C ALA A 128 27.41 -31.13 -27.63
N ASP A 129 27.38 -30.25 -26.62
CA ASP A 129 26.80 -30.54 -25.30
C ASP A 129 25.30 -30.26 -25.33
N TRP A 130 24.55 -31.19 -25.91
CA TRP A 130 23.11 -31.06 -26.11
C TRP A 130 22.32 -31.09 -24.80
N ALA A 131 22.82 -31.80 -23.78
CA ALA A 131 22.15 -31.89 -22.49
C ALA A 131 22.12 -30.50 -21.83
N LEU A 132 23.28 -29.84 -21.73
CA LEU A 132 23.36 -28.50 -21.19
C LEU A 132 22.61 -27.47 -22.05
N ALA A 133 22.69 -27.59 -23.38
CA ALA A 133 22.00 -26.69 -24.29
C ALA A 133 20.48 -26.70 -24.08
N ILE A 134 19.87 -27.88 -23.92
CA ILE A 134 18.43 -28.03 -23.70
C ILE A 134 18.04 -27.47 -22.33
N GLU A 135 18.83 -27.77 -21.29
CA GLU A 135 18.58 -27.26 -19.95
C GLU A 135 18.61 -25.73 -19.90
N GLU A 136 19.66 -25.12 -20.45
CA GLU A 136 19.83 -23.66 -20.50
C GLU A 136 18.76 -22.99 -21.38
N LEU A 137 18.33 -23.65 -22.47
CA LEU A 137 17.24 -23.14 -23.30
C LEU A 137 15.91 -23.16 -22.56
N PHE A 138 15.59 -24.25 -21.86
CA PHE A 138 14.40 -24.32 -20.99
C PHE A 138 14.45 -23.22 -19.92
N ARG A 139 15.61 -23.08 -19.26
CA ARG A 139 15.84 -22.05 -18.25
C ARG A 139 15.61 -20.65 -18.80
N SER A 140 16.06 -20.39 -20.04
CA SER A 140 15.85 -19.12 -20.73
C SER A 140 14.38 -18.79 -20.98
N ILE A 141 13.56 -19.81 -21.32
CA ILE A 141 12.13 -19.64 -21.58
C ILE A 141 11.41 -19.32 -20.27
N ALA A 142 11.67 -20.12 -19.24
CA ALA A 142 11.10 -19.90 -17.92
C ALA A 142 11.49 -18.51 -17.35
N ARG A 143 12.77 -18.12 -17.50
CA ARG A 143 13.26 -16.80 -17.06
C ARG A 143 12.58 -15.67 -17.82
N ARG A 144 12.38 -15.80 -19.14
CA ARG A 144 11.68 -14.79 -19.95
C ARG A 144 10.22 -14.61 -19.55
N MET A 145 9.54 -15.70 -19.20
CA MET A 145 8.16 -15.66 -18.69
C MET A 145 8.10 -15.03 -17.30
N ALA A 146 9.07 -15.32 -16.43
CA ALA A 146 9.18 -14.72 -15.10
C ALA A 146 9.53 -13.22 -15.17
N GLU A 147 10.50 -12.83 -16.01
CA GLU A 147 10.88 -11.43 -16.25
C GLU A 147 9.71 -10.57 -16.76
N ARG A 148 8.79 -11.17 -17.53
CA ARG A 148 7.60 -10.51 -18.09
C ARG A 148 6.35 -10.68 -17.23
N VAL A 149 6.45 -11.30 -16.05
CA VAL A 149 5.34 -11.53 -15.11
C VAL A 149 4.16 -12.27 -15.76
N ILE A 150 4.45 -13.17 -16.70
CA ILE A 150 3.42 -14.01 -17.36
C ILE A 150 3.04 -15.18 -16.45
N VAL A 151 4.04 -15.78 -15.80
CA VAL A 151 3.88 -16.90 -14.87
C VAL A 151 4.66 -16.60 -13.60
N THR A 152 4.02 -16.72 -12.44
CA THR A 152 4.68 -16.52 -11.14
C THR A 152 5.26 -17.83 -10.61
N THR A 153 6.43 -17.75 -9.98
CA THR A 153 7.10 -18.89 -9.33
C THR A 153 7.08 -18.71 -7.81
N SER A 154 6.79 -19.79 -7.09
CA SER A 154 6.96 -19.88 -5.64
C SER A 154 8.17 -20.76 -5.30
N PRO A 155 8.75 -20.65 -4.09
CA PRO A 155 9.68 -21.65 -3.57
C PRO A 155 9.11 -23.07 -3.76
N GLY A 156 9.94 -24.00 -4.27
CA GLY A 156 9.53 -25.38 -4.57
C GLY A 156 8.82 -25.58 -5.93
N THR A 157 8.77 -24.57 -6.81
CA THR A 157 8.22 -24.76 -8.16
C THR A 157 9.12 -25.69 -8.97
N THR A 158 8.56 -26.82 -9.42
CA THR A 158 9.26 -27.76 -10.32
C THR A 158 9.08 -27.33 -11.78
N ALA A 159 9.96 -27.79 -12.68
CA ALA A 159 9.84 -27.55 -14.12
C ALA A 159 8.47 -27.97 -14.68
N ARG A 160 7.94 -29.11 -14.22
CA ARG A 160 6.59 -29.59 -14.59
C ARG A 160 5.49 -28.66 -14.08
N GLY A 161 5.56 -28.24 -12.82
CA GLY A 161 4.59 -27.30 -12.25
C GLY A 161 4.61 -25.93 -12.94
N PHE A 162 5.79 -25.48 -13.39
CA PHE A 162 5.93 -24.28 -14.20
C PHE A 162 5.27 -24.44 -15.57
N ALA A 163 5.52 -25.56 -16.27
CA ALA A 163 4.96 -25.82 -17.59
C ALA A 163 3.42 -25.86 -17.58
N LEU A 164 2.81 -26.45 -16.55
CA LEU A 164 1.35 -26.46 -16.39
C LEU A 164 0.76 -25.05 -16.24
N ARG A 165 1.36 -24.21 -15.39
CA ARG A 165 0.93 -22.81 -15.23
C ARG A 165 1.16 -21.98 -16.48
N ALA A 166 2.22 -22.26 -17.23
CA ALA A 166 2.46 -21.62 -18.52
C ALA A 166 1.38 -22.00 -19.54
N ALA A 167 0.93 -23.25 -19.56
CA ALA A 167 -0.17 -23.68 -20.43
C ALA A 167 -1.49 -22.96 -20.11
N GLU A 168 -1.79 -22.71 -18.82
CA GLU A 168 -2.97 -21.91 -18.42
C GLU A 168 -2.89 -20.45 -18.94
N ALA A 169 -1.69 -19.86 -18.97
CA ALA A 169 -1.49 -18.49 -19.46
C ALA A 169 -1.54 -18.39 -20.99
N PHE A 170 -1.35 -19.49 -21.71
CA PHE A 170 -1.38 -19.57 -23.17
C PHE A 170 -2.30 -20.70 -23.65
N PRO A 171 -3.64 -20.56 -23.47
CA PRO A 171 -4.58 -21.56 -23.96
C PRO A 171 -4.60 -21.57 -25.49
N THR A 172 -4.63 -22.76 -26.07
CA THR A 172 -4.78 -23.02 -27.51
C THR A 172 -6.22 -23.08 -27.95
#